data_AF-A0A4P6LWP0-F1
#
_entry.id   AF-A0A4P6LWP0-F1
#
_cell.length_a   1.000
_cell.length_b   1.000
_cell.length_c   1.000
_cell.angle_alpha   90.00
_cell.angle_beta   90.00
_cell.angle_gamma   90.00
#
_symmetry.space_group_name_H-M   'P 1'
#
loop_
_entity.id
_entity.type
_entity.pdbx_description
1 polymer ?
#
loop_
_entity_poly.entity_id
_entity_poly.type
_entity_poly.pdbx_seq_one_letter_code
_entity_poly.pdbx_strand_id
1 'polypeptide(L)'
;MRNECIELAKHCIGMGKRKPYMRHGRQYYKPYRNYFATAGIGKDYEKCEMLVAAGYAERSGTKNQHGGYTYFLTRAGLNWLGNEIGVLIYDEED
;
A
#
# COMPACT_ATOMS: atom_id res chain seq x y z
N MET A 1 -6.96 -14.04 -2.17
CA MET A 1 -7.57 -12.76 -1.75
C MET A 1 -6.73 -12.04 -0.68
N ARG A 2 -6.70 -12.46 0.60
CA ARG A 2 -5.92 -11.73 1.64
C ARG A 2 -4.43 -11.55 1.28
N ASN A 3 -3.75 -12.61 0.85
CA ASN A 3 -2.34 -12.52 0.44
C ASN A 3 -2.12 -11.60 -0.77
N GLU A 4 -3.07 -11.53 -1.71
CA GLU A 4 -2.92 -10.69 -2.90
C GLU A 4 -3.04 -9.21 -2.57
N CYS A 5 -3.90 -8.84 -1.61
CA CYS A 5 -3.97 -7.47 -1.10
C CYS A 5 -2.68 -7.08 -0.35
N ILE A 6 -2.07 -8.02 0.39
CA ILE A 6 -0.78 -7.80 1.05
C ILE A 6 0.32 -7.53 0.01
N GLU A 7 0.42 -8.36 -1.04
CA GLU A 7 1.42 -8.15 -2.09
C GLU A 7 1.21 -6.84 -2.87
N LEU A 8 -0.05 -6.48 -3.15
CA LEU A 8 -0.40 -5.19 -3.74
C LEU A 8 0.03 -4.02 -2.83
N ALA A 9 -0.26 -4.11 -1.52
CA ALA A 9 0.08 -3.08 -0.55
C ALA A 9 1.60 -2.95 -0.37
N LYS A 10 2.34 -4.06 -0.35
CA LYS A 10 3.83 -4.05 -0.41
C LYS A 10 4.34 -3.35 -1.67
N HIS A 11 3.71 -3.61 -2.82
CA HIS A 11 4.07 -2.94 -4.05
C HIS A 11 3.81 -1.43 -3.98
N CYS A 12 2.64 -1.01 -3.46
CA CYS A 12 2.24 0.38 -3.28
C CYS A 12 3.31 1.19 -2.53
N ILE A 13 3.83 0.64 -1.42
CA ILE A 13 4.85 1.32 -0.62
C ILE A 13 6.30 1.13 -1.11
N GLY A 14 6.49 0.44 -2.24
CA GLY A 14 7.81 0.22 -2.84
C GLY A 14 8.67 -0.84 -2.14
N MET A 15 8.08 -1.72 -1.33
CA MET A 15 8.82 -2.75 -0.58
C MET A 15 9.44 -3.83 -1.48
N GLY A 16 8.99 -3.95 -2.73
CA GLY A 16 9.66 -4.80 -3.72
C GLY A 16 11.05 -4.28 -4.15
N LYS A 17 11.32 -2.97 -4.00
CA LYS A 17 12.59 -2.34 -4.39
C LYS A 17 13.51 -2.03 -3.20
N ARG A 18 12.95 -1.65 -2.06
CA ARG A 18 13.70 -1.41 -0.81
C ARG A 18 13.26 -2.40 0.25
N LYS A 19 14.20 -3.00 0.97
CA LYS A 19 13.91 -3.98 2.03
C LYS A 19 13.73 -3.29 3.39
N PRO A 20 12.94 -3.89 4.31
CA PRO A 20 12.94 -3.49 5.71
C PRO A 20 14.35 -3.54 6.32
N TYR A 21 14.62 -2.65 7.27
CA TYR A 21 15.86 -2.61 8.03
C TYR A 21 15.62 -3.08 9.47
N MET A 22 16.66 -3.61 10.11
CA MET A 22 16.59 -4.08 11.50
C MET A 22 17.24 -3.09 12.44
N ARG A 23 16.57 -2.78 13.55
CA ARG A 23 17.11 -1.94 14.63
C ARG A 23 16.65 -2.47 15.99
N HIS A 24 17.58 -2.72 16.91
CA HIS A 24 17.29 -3.27 18.24
C HIS A 24 16.35 -4.51 18.20
N GLY A 25 16.61 -5.45 17.28
CA GLY A 25 15.85 -6.70 17.16
C GLY A 25 14.44 -6.57 16.55
N ARG A 26 14.06 -5.39 16.04
CA ARG A 26 12.77 -5.18 15.35
C ARG A 26 12.97 -4.77 13.90
N GLN A 27 12.04 -5.15 13.03
CA GLN A 27 12.02 -4.73 11.63
C GLN A 27 11.22 -3.46 11.43
N TYR A 28 11.77 -2.57 10.61
CA TYR A 28 11.19 -1.28 10.27
C TYR A 28 11.26 -1.07 8.78
N TYR A 29 10.31 -0.31 8.24
CA TYR A 29 10.32 0.09 6.86
C TYR A 29 9.85 1.54 6.75
N LYS A 30 10.60 2.34 5.99
CA LYS A 30 10.23 3.71 5.68
C LYS A 30 9.97 3.77 4.17
N PRO A 31 8.70 3.87 3.74
CA PRO A 31 8.36 3.93 2.33
C PRO A 31 9.01 5.14 1.66
N TYR A 32 9.52 4.94 0.44
CA TYR A 32 9.97 6.06 -0.41
C TYR A 32 8.86 6.54 -1.36
N ARG A 33 7.74 5.83 -1.36
CA ARG A 33 6.52 6.13 -2.10
C ARG A 33 5.33 5.56 -1.34
N ASN A 34 4.15 6.13 -1.50
CA ASN A 34 2.90 5.54 -1.03
C ASN A 34 1.79 5.70 -2.08
N TYR A 35 1.98 5.15 -3.27
CA TYR A 35 0.95 5.21 -4.30
C TYR A 35 0.94 4.00 -5.22
N PHE A 36 -0.24 3.68 -5.75
CA PHE A 36 -0.43 2.68 -6.78
C PHE A 36 -1.54 3.11 -7.74
N ALA A 37 -1.25 3.10 -9.05
CA ALA A 37 -2.20 3.51 -10.08
C ALA A 37 -2.73 2.27 -10.81
N THR A 38 -4.05 2.17 -10.94
CA THR A 38 -4.70 1.08 -11.68
C THR A 38 -5.42 1.60 -12.92
N ALA A 39 -5.71 0.71 -13.86
CA ALA A 39 -6.81 0.92 -14.80
C ALA A 39 -8.16 0.91 -14.04
N GLY A 40 -9.23 1.41 -14.65
CA GLY A 40 -10.56 1.44 -14.02
C GLY A 40 -11.27 0.08 -13.94
N ILE A 41 -10.57 -1.00 -14.29
CA ILE A 41 -11.08 -2.37 -14.35
C ILE A 41 -9.95 -3.35 -13.99
N GLY A 42 -10.34 -4.58 -13.63
CA GLY A 42 -9.43 -5.70 -13.41
C GLY A 42 -9.08 -5.93 -11.94
N LYS A 43 -8.34 -7.02 -11.69
CA LYS A 43 -8.11 -7.53 -10.32
C LYS A 43 -7.42 -6.54 -9.40
N ASP A 44 -6.52 -5.72 -9.92
CA ASP A 44 -5.79 -4.76 -9.08
C ASP A 44 -6.69 -3.59 -8.68
N TYR A 45 -7.59 -3.16 -9.56
CA TYR A 45 -8.63 -2.19 -9.23
C TYR A 45 -9.57 -2.73 -8.15
N GLU A 46 -10.05 -3.98 -8.30
CA GLU A 46 -10.92 -4.63 -7.32
C GLU A 46 -10.25 -4.73 -5.94
N LYS A 47 -8.98 -5.14 -5.86
CA LYS A 47 -8.22 -5.19 -4.60
C LYS A 47 -8.05 -3.80 -3.97
N CYS A 48 -7.77 -2.78 -4.77
CA CYS A 48 -7.68 -1.40 -4.30
C CYS A 48 -9.02 -0.94 -3.69
N GLU A 49 -10.14 -1.18 -4.37
CA GLU A 49 -11.46 -0.83 -3.86
C GLU A 49 -11.82 -1.62 -2.58
N MET A 50 -11.38 -2.88 -2.44
CA MET A 50 -11.50 -3.63 -1.18
C MET A 50 -10.71 -2.99 -0.03
N LEU A 51 -9.48 -2.51 -0.30
CA LEU A 51 -8.68 -1.80 0.71
C LEU A 51 -9.32 -0.47 1.09
N VAL A 52 -9.92 0.24 0.13
CA VAL A 52 -10.67 1.48 0.38
C VAL A 52 -11.91 1.19 1.24
N ALA A 53 -12.70 0.18 0.89
CA ALA A 53 -13.89 -0.21 1.67
C ALA A 53 -13.56 -0.60 3.12
N ALA A 54 -12.35 -1.13 3.36
CA ALA A 54 -11.85 -1.47 4.68
C ALA A 54 -11.20 -0.29 5.45
N GLY A 55 -11.09 0.89 4.83
CA GLY A 55 -10.43 2.08 5.42
C GLY A 55 -8.89 2.03 5.41
N TYR A 56 -8.30 1.08 4.68
CA TYR A 56 -6.85 0.91 4.58
C TYR A 56 -6.24 1.70 3.42
N ALA A 57 -7.04 2.17 2.47
CA ALA A 57 -6.59 2.99 1.37
C ALA A 57 -7.57 4.12 1.07
N GLU A 58 -7.07 5.15 0.41
CA GLU A 58 -7.85 6.21 -0.20
C GLU A 58 -7.53 6.28 -1.69
N ARG A 59 -8.50 6.75 -2.49
CA ARG A 59 -8.31 6.95 -3.93
C ARG A 59 -8.27 8.44 -4.25
N SER A 60 -7.55 8.79 -5.31
CA SER A 60 -7.55 10.13 -5.87
C SER A 60 -8.96 10.57 -6.27
N GLY A 61 -9.28 11.86 -6.08
CA GLY A 61 -10.58 12.42 -6.45
C GLY A 61 -10.86 12.45 -7.97
N THR A 62 -9.82 12.27 -8.78
CA THR A 62 -9.90 12.24 -10.24
C THR A 62 -9.32 10.95 -10.80
N LYS A 63 -9.79 10.59 -12.00
CA LYS A 63 -9.26 9.44 -12.74
C LYS A 63 -7.84 9.75 -13.23
N ASN A 64 -6.99 8.72 -13.21
CA ASN A 64 -5.65 8.78 -13.78
C ASN A 64 -5.70 8.63 -15.32
N GLN A 65 -4.54 8.78 -15.96
CA GLN A 65 -4.39 8.64 -17.43
C GLN A 65 -4.78 7.25 -17.99
N HIS A 66 -4.93 6.24 -17.13
CA HIS A 66 -5.32 4.87 -17.50
C HIS A 66 -6.82 4.62 -17.27
N GLY A 67 -7.61 5.65 -16.94
CA GLY A 67 -9.05 5.58 -16.71
C GLY A 67 -9.46 4.99 -15.36
N GLY A 68 -8.51 4.63 -14.50
CA GLY A 68 -8.73 4.22 -13.11
C GLY A 68 -8.38 5.31 -12.13
N TYR A 69 -7.92 4.96 -10.93
CA TYR A 69 -7.52 5.91 -9.89
C TYR A 69 -6.11 5.63 -9.39
N THR A 70 -5.55 6.62 -8.72
CA THR A 70 -4.33 6.44 -7.92
C THR A 70 -4.75 6.24 -6.47
N TYR A 71 -4.23 5.20 -5.83
CA TYR A 71 -4.55 4.84 -4.46
C TYR A 71 -3.35 5.05 -3.56
N PHE A 72 -3.62 5.43 -2.31
CA PHE A 72 -2.63 5.72 -1.27
C PHE A 72 -3.04 4.94 -0.02
N LEU A 73 -2.10 4.28 0.66
CA LEU A 73 -2.44 3.65 1.94
C LEU A 73 -2.64 4.71 3.00
N THR A 74 -3.69 4.56 3.80
CA THR A 74 -3.91 5.40 4.98
C THR A 74 -2.94 5.01 6.08
N ARG A 75 -2.84 5.83 7.14
CA ARG A 75 -2.09 5.46 8.34
C ARG A 75 -2.56 4.12 8.93
N ALA A 76 -3.87 3.86 8.89
CA ALA A 76 -4.45 2.59 9.30
C ALA A 76 -4.02 1.43 8.37
N GLY A 77 -4.00 1.65 7.05
CA GLY A 77 -3.54 0.66 6.08
C GLY A 77 -2.07 0.28 6.21
N LEU A 78 -1.20 1.26 6.47
CA LEU A 78 0.22 1.02 6.75
C LEU A 78 0.41 0.22 8.04
N ASN A 79 -0.38 0.50 9.09
CA ASN A 79 -0.35 -0.27 10.33
C ASN A 79 -0.87 -1.69 10.14
N TRP A 80 -1.98 -1.86 9.40
CA TRP A 80 -2.51 -3.17 9.04
C TRP A 80 -1.48 -4.01 8.28
N LEU A 81 -0.90 -3.44 7.21
CA LEU A 81 0.12 -4.14 6.43
C LEU A 81 1.31 -4.52 7.31
N GLY A 82 1.79 -3.58 8.13
CA GLY A 82 2.89 -3.80 9.06
C GLY A 82 2.64 -4.96 10.03
N ASN A 83 1.42 -5.06 10.57
CA ASN A 83 1.01 -6.17 11.43
C ASN A 83 0.99 -7.51 10.69
N GLU A 84 0.50 -7.55 9.45
CA GLU A 84 0.44 -8.78 8.63
C GLU A 84 1.84 -9.30 8.28
N ILE A 85 2.86 -8.43 8.19
CA ILE A 85 4.22 -8.80 7.78
C ILE A 85 5.27 -8.71 8.91
N GLY A 86 4.87 -8.32 10.12
CA GLY A 86 5.78 -8.18 11.26
C GLY A 86 6.77 -7.01 11.16
N VAL A 87 6.41 -5.92 10.47
CA VAL A 87 7.28 -4.76 10.22
C VAL A 87 6.60 -3.48 10.67
N LEU A 88 7.29 -2.60 11.40
CA LEU A 88 6.77 -1.25 11.66
C LEU A 88 6.99 -0.38 10.42
N ILE A 89 5.90 0.05 9.79
CA ILE A 89 5.93 0.87 8.57
C ILE A 89 5.69 2.33 8.96
N TYR A 90 6.62 3.22 8.64
CA TYR A 90 6.48 4.68 8.84
C TYR A 90 5.67 5.33 7.70
N ASP A 91 5.39 6.63 7.81
CA ASP A 91 4.89 7.41 6.67
C ASP A 91 5.96 7.54 5.58
N GLU A 92 5.53 7.94 4.38
CA GLU A 92 6.42 8.21 3.24
C GLU A 92 7.47 9.27 3.59
N GLU A 93 8.69 9.11 3.10
CA GLU A 93 9.71 10.16 3.19
C GLU A 93 9.35 11.34 2.28
N ASP A 94 9.32 12.55 2.83
CA ASP A 94 9.29 13.81 2.06
C ASP A 94 10.52 13.94 1.13
#